data_AF-G8YLS6-F1
#
_entry.id   AF-G8YLS6-F1
#
_cell.length_a   1.000
_cell.length_b   1.000
_cell.length_c   1.000
_cell.angle_alpha   90.00
_cell.angle_beta   90.00
_cell.angle_gamma   90.00
#
_symmetry.space_group_name_H-M   'P 1'
#
loop_
_entity.id
_entity.type
_entity.pdbx_description
1 polymer ?
#
loop_
_entity_poly.entity_id
_entity_poly.type
_entity_poly.pdbx_seq_one_letter_code
_entity_poly.pdbx_strand_id
1 'polypeptide(L)'
;MDDKTQQNDDNGALESVTDPKSLIAVYKKNGTFDRQRKSMLENFKKSETHSNLLLKLKLMVENKIKNDPTILTKNRGKMAALIQGGIINEHMQQKKNSKNDTSLLSIVDKDIQEKIIDSPEFHDIVKTELKDIKRRLLGISDEDYAKQLEEEKRNKELELEKLRKEDMEREYAYKNNFKIKNLNTSYKVTKVPRFNISSNRNSFREDDSGLNGHNGAGSSKSGSENKSKDVKYLMY
;
A
#
# COMPACT_ATOMS: atom_id res chain seq x y z
N MET A 1 -38.37 -52.19 -8.66
CA MET A 1 -39.48 -51.57 -7.92
C MET A 1 -39.03 -51.12 -6.51
N ASP A 2 -38.27 -50.06 -6.27
CA ASP A 2 -37.34 -49.21 -7.03
C ASP A 2 -36.86 -48.22 -5.98
N ASP A 3 -35.75 -48.53 -5.33
CA ASP A 3 -35.19 -47.70 -4.27
C ASP A 3 -34.43 -46.53 -4.91
N LYS A 4 -34.98 -45.32 -4.81
CA LYS A 4 -34.40 -44.10 -5.38
C LYS A 4 -33.98 -43.14 -4.27
N THR A 5 -32.73 -43.28 -3.87
CA THR A 5 -32.01 -42.35 -3.02
C THR A 5 -32.01 -40.95 -3.65
N GLN A 6 -32.73 -40.00 -3.05
CA GLN A 6 -32.63 -38.58 -3.41
C GLN A 6 -31.38 -37.98 -2.74
N GLN A 7 -30.25 -38.03 -3.45
CA GLN A 7 -29.11 -37.14 -3.19
C GLN A 7 -29.20 -35.94 -4.14
N ASN A 8 -29.83 -34.85 -3.70
CA ASN A 8 -29.90 -33.59 -4.45
C ASN A 8 -29.44 -32.39 -3.58
N ASP A 9 -28.40 -31.72 -4.07
CA ASP A 9 -28.31 -30.24 -4.16
C ASP A 9 -28.08 -29.34 -2.93
N ASP A 10 -27.59 -29.83 -1.78
CA ASP A 10 -27.23 -28.92 -0.66
C ASP A 10 -25.85 -28.23 -0.82
N ASN A 11 -24.95 -28.78 -1.65
CA ASN A 11 -23.60 -28.22 -1.87
C ASN A 11 -23.62 -26.87 -2.62
N GLY A 12 -24.60 -26.65 -3.50
CA GLY A 12 -24.73 -25.38 -4.24
C GLY A 12 -25.16 -24.19 -3.36
N ALA A 13 -25.84 -24.47 -2.24
CA ALA A 13 -26.23 -23.43 -1.29
C ALA A 13 -25.01 -22.88 -0.53
N LEU A 14 -24.12 -23.76 -0.04
CA LEU A 14 -22.92 -23.36 0.72
C LEU A 14 -21.94 -22.48 -0.09
N GLU A 15 -21.78 -22.74 -1.39
CA GLU A 15 -20.92 -21.89 -2.23
C GLU A 15 -21.46 -20.46 -2.36
N SER A 16 -22.78 -20.30 -2.52
CA SER A 16 -23.43 -18.98 -2.59
C SER A 16 -23.31 -18.17 -1.29
N VAL A 17 -23.28 -18.88 -0.16
CA VAL A 17 -23.14 -18.31 1.20
C VAL A 17 -21.70 -17.83 1.48
N THR A 18 -20.74 -18.24 0.65
CA THR A 18 -19.31 -17.93 0.82
C THR A 18 -18.77 -16.85 -0.15
N ASP A 19 -19.57 -16.40 -1.12
CA ASP A 19 -19.23 -15.27 -2.01
C ASP A 19 -18.92 -13.99 -1.19
N PRO A 20 -17.78 -13.31 -1.44
CA PRO A 20 -17.51 -11.99 -0.86
C PRO A 20 -18.68 -11.00 -0.92
N LYS A 21 -19.50 -11.02 -1.98
CA LYS A 21 -20.68 -10.12 -2.07
C LYS A 21 -21.79 -10.51 -1.10
N SER A 22 -22.05 -11.79 -0.88
CA SER A 22 -23.07 -12.24 0.08
C SER A 22 -22.62 -11.98 1.52
N LEU A 23 -21.33 -12.18 1.83
CA LEU A 23 -20.74 -11.77 3.11
C LEU A 23 -20.86 -10.25 3.35
N ILE A 24 -20.60 -9.41 2.36
CA ILE A 24 -20.80 -7.95 2.46
C ILE A 24 -22.28 -7.59 2.67
N ALA A 25 -23.19 -8.28 2.01
CA ALA A 25 -24.63 -8.06 2.16
C ALA A 25 -25.11 -8.41 3.59
N VAL A 26 -24.67 -9.55 4.13
CA VAL A 26 -24.98 -9.97 5.50
C VAL A 26 -24.32 -9.04 6.52
N TYR A 27 -23.07 -8.62 6.31
CA TYR A 27 -22.38 -7.64 7.15
C TYR A 27 -23.11 -6.29 7.24
N LYS A 28 -23.68 -5.82 6.12
CA LYS A 28 -24.52 -4.61 6.10
C LYS A 28 -25.87 -4.85 6.78
N LYS A 29 -26.54 -5.98 6.51
CA LYS A 29 -27.87 -6.33 7.03
C LYS A 29 -27.87 -6.56 8.55
N ASN A 30 -26.81 -7.14 9.09
CA ASN A 30 -26.68 -7.45 10.52
C ASN A 30 -26.40 -6.21 11.41
N GLY A 31 -26.31 -5.00 10.82
CA GLY A 31 -26.12 -3.75 11.56
C GLY A 31 -24.70 -3.52 12.10
N THR A 32 -23.77 -4.49 11.99
CA THR A 32 -22.36 -4.33 12.39
C THR A 32 -21.68 -3.20 11.61
N PHE A 33 -21.93 -3.10 10.29
CA PHE A 33 -21.47 -1.99 9.47
C PHE A 33 -21.94 -0.61 10.00
N ASP A 34 -23.22 -0.46 10.33
CA ASP A 34 -23.74 0.84 10.80
C ASP A 34 -23.29 1.15 12.24
N ARG A 35 -23.09 0.12 13.08
CA ARG A 35 -22.44 0.25 14.39
C ARG A 35 -21.01 0.78 14.26
N GLN A 36 -20.20 0.19 13.39
CA GLN A 36 -18.84 0.68 13.13
C GLN A 36 -18.88 2.12 12.61
N ARG A 37 -19.67 2.39 11.56
CA ARG A 37 -19.85 3.73 10.99
C ARG A 37 -20.22 4.79 12.04
N LYS A 38 -21.12 4.47 12.97
CA LYS A 38 -21.48 5.34 14.10
C LYS A 38 -20.29 5.55 15.04
N SER A 39 -19.59 4.48 15.44
CA SER A 39 -18.39 4.58 16.29
C SER A 39 -17.32 5.47 15.66
N MET A 40 -17.04 5.30 14.37
CA MET A 40 -16.06 6.13 13.65
C MET A 40 -16.50 7.60 13.59
N LEU A 41 -17.79 7.88 13.37
CA LEU A 41 -18.32 9.24 13.39
C LEU A 41 -18.21 9.91 14.77
N GLU A 42 -18.48 9.17 15.85
CA GLU A 42 -18.33 9.71 17.22
C GLU A 42 -16.86 9.90 17.62
N ASN A 43 -15.96 9.02 17.16
CA ASN A 43 -14.52 9.19 17.34
C ASN A 43 -14.01 10.39 16.55
N PHE A 44 -14.46 10.57 15.30
CA PHE A 44 -14.16 11.74 14.48
C PHE A 44 -14.61 13.04 15.15
N LYS A 45 -15.83 13.14 15.67
CA LYS A 45 -16.32 14.34 16.39
C LYS A 45 -15.44 14.75 17.57
N LYS A 46 -14.75 13.79 18.19
CA LYS A 46 -13.84 13.99 19.33
C LYS A 46 -12.39 14.19 18.89
N SER A 47 -12.06 14.00 17.61
CA SER A 47 -10.68 14.09 17.11
C SER A 47 -10.21 15.53 16.94
N GLU A 48 -8.88 15.69 16.94
CA GLU A 48 -8.25 16.95 16.58
C GLU A 48 -8.61 17.35 15.13
N THR A 49 -8.73 16.38 14.22
CA THR A 49 -9.11 16.60 12.82
C THR A 49 -10.46 17.31 12.69
N HIS A 50 -11.46 16.92 13.47
CA HIS A 50 -12.76 17.63 13.49
C HIS A 50 -12.63 19.05 14.02
N SER A 51 -11.79 19.27 15.03
CA SER A 51 -11.52 20.60 15.59
C SER A 51 -10.83 21.51 14.58
N ASN A 52 -9.84 20.98 13.86
CA ASN A 52 -9.10 21.65 12.79
C ASN A 52 -10.00 21.94 11.57
N LEU A 53 -10.88 21.01 11.20
CA LEU A 53 -11.92 21.21 10.18
C LEU A 53 -12.88 22.34 10.56
N LEU A 54 -13.36 22.36 11.81
CA LEU A 54 -14.28 23.38 12.33
C LEU A 54 -13.62 24.77 12.38
N LEU A 55 -12.35 24.84 12.78
CA LEU A 55 -11.57 26.09 12.75
C LEU A 55 -11.43 26.62 11.33
N LYS A 56 -11.04 25.76 10.37
CA LYS A 56 -10.91 26.15 8.96
C LYS A 56 -12.25 26.59 8.36
N LEU A 57 -13.36 25.92 8.69
CA LEU A 57 -14.71 26.32 8.33
C LEU A 57 -15.06 27.73 8.83
N LYS A 58 -14.79 28.03 10.11
CA LYS A 58 -15.01 29.37 10.69
C LYS A 58 -14.24 30.44 9.91
N LEU A 59 -12.94 30.23 9.70
CA LEU A 59 -12.09 31.16 8.95
C LEU A 59 -12.58 31.39 7.51
N MET A 60 -13.03 30.33 6.81
CA MET A 60 -13.60 30.47 5.46
C MET A 60 -14.92 31.25 5.45
N VAL A 61 -15.79 31.04 6.45
CA VAL A 61 -17.06 31.76 6.58
C VAL A 61 -16.83 33.22 6.95
N GLU A 62 -15.94 33.51 7.90
CA GLU A 62 -15.53 34.87 8.27
C GLU A 62 -14.94 35.63 7.08
N ASN A 63 -14.08 34.99 6.28
CA ASN A 63 -13.54 35.58 5.07
C ASN A 63 -14.65 35.90 4.04
N LYS A 64 -15.62 34.99 3.85
CA LYS A 64 -16.79 35.26 2.98
C LYS A 64 -17.66 36.41 3.50
N ILE A 65 -17.87 36.53 4.82
CA ILE A 65 -18.62 37.64 5.43
C ILE A 65 -17.88 38.98 5.29
N LYS A 66 -16.55 38.99 5.43
CA LYS A 66 -15.71 40.18 5.19
C LYS A 66 -15.80 40.66 3.74
N ASN A 67 -15.88 39.74 2.79
CA ASN A 67 -15.98 40.04 1.36
C ASN A 67 -17.39 40.41 0.89
N ASP A 68 -18.45 39.81 1.46
CA ASP A 68 -19.85 40.21 1.27
C ASP A 68 -20.60 40.26 2.63
N PRO A 69 -20.66 41.43 3.28
CA PRO A 69 -21.41 41.60 4.53
C PRO A 69 -22.92 41.34 4.40
N THR A 70 -23.49 41.42 3.19
CA THR A 70 -24.92 41.17 2.96
C THR A 70 -25.30 39.70 3.14
N ILE A 71 -24.32 38.79 3.25
CA ILE A 71 -24.53 37.40 3.67
C ILE A 71 -25.26 37.31 5.03
N LEU A 72 -25.02 38.27 5.94
CA LEU A 72 -25.64 38.30 7.27
C LEU A 72 -27.12 38.73 7.26
N THR A 73 -27.54 39.51 6.25
CA THR A 73 -28.93 40.00 6.12
C THR A 73 -29.79 39.10 5.24
N LYS A 74 -29.18 38.26 4.39
CA LYS A 74 -29.85 37.25 3.57
C LYS A 74 -30.35 36.06 4.40
N ASN A 75 -31.26 35.26 3.83
CA ASN A 75 -31.78 34.06 4.48
C ASN A 75 -30.64 33.06 4.77
N ARG A 76 -30.42 32.76 6.06
CA ARG A 76 -29.33 31.90 6.57
C ARG A 76 -29.26 30.53 5.89
N GLY A 77 -30.40 29.89 5.63
CA GLY A 77 -30.45 28.57 4.98
C GLY A 77 -30.01 28.61 3.52
N LYS A 78 -30.48 29.61 2.76
CA LYS A 78 -30.06 29.83 1.36
C LYS A 78 -28.56 30.15 1.28
N MET A 79 -28.05 30.98 2.20
CA MET A 79 -26.62 31.31 2.25
C MET A 79 -25.74 30.11 2.64
N ALA A 80 -26.17 29.30 3.61
CA ALA A 80 -25.45 28.08 3.98
C ALA A 80 -25.32 27.12 2.79
N ALA A 81 -26.41 26.90 2.03
CA ALA A 81 -26.40 26.08 0.82
C ALA A 81 -25.44 26.63 -0.27
N LEU A 82 -25.42 27.95 -0.49
CA LEU A 82 -24.48 28.58 -1.43
C LEU A 82 -23.02 28.45 -0.98
N ILE A 83 -22.74 28.62 0.32
CA ILE A 83 -21.39 28.47 0.89
C ILE A 83 -20.92 27.01 0.74
N GLN A 84 -21.78 26.04 1.06
CA GLN A 84 -21.53 24.61 0.92
C GLN A 84 -21.28 24.22 -0.55
N GLY A 85 -22.14 24.65 -1.48
CA GLY A 85 -21.96 24.40 -2.91
C GLY A 85 -20.64 24.97 -3.45
N GLY A 86 -20.25 26.16 -3.00
CA GLY A 86 -18.96 26.76 -3.33
C GLY A 86 -17.77 25.93 -2.84
N ILE A 87 -17.80 25.45 -1.58
CA ILE A 87 -16.75 24.59 -0.99
C ILE A 87 -16.61 23.27 -1.77
N ILE A 88 -17.74 22.62 -2.11
CA ILE A 88 -17.73 21.36 -2.87
C ILE A 88 -17.16 21.57 -4.28
N ASN A 89 -17.57 22.65 -4.95
CA ASN A 89 -17.08 22.96 -6.30
C ASN A 89 -15.58 23.29 -6.30
N GLU A 90 -15.10 24.07 -5.32
CA GLU A 90 -13.68 24.36 -5.12
C GLU A 90 -12.86 23.09 -4.92
N HIS A 91 -13.31 22.18 -4.05
CA HIS A 91 -12.66 20.88 -3.84
C HIS A 91 -12.60 20.04 -5.13
N MET A 92 -13.72 19.92 -5.86
CA MET A 92 -13.80 19.15 -7.10
C MET A 92 -12.93 19.72 -8.23
N GLN A 93 -12.63 21.02 -8.21
CA GLN A 93 -11.70 21.65 -9.15
C GLN A 93 -10.24 21.48 -8.71
N GLN A 94 -9.93 21.68 -7.42
CA GLN A 94 -8.59 21.50 -6.87
C GLN A 94 -8.09 20.06 -7.03
N LYS A 95 -8.95 19.07 -6.78
CA LYS A 95 -8.67 17.62 -6.93
C LYS A 95 -8.30 17.21 -8.36
N LYS A 96 -8.67 17.99 -9.38
CA LYS A 96 -8.28 17.76 -10.78
C LYS A 96 -6.95 18.43 -11.16
N ASN A 97 -6.57 19.51 -10.47
CA ASN A 97 -5.55 20.45 -10.93
C ASN A 97 -4.29 20.51 -10.04
N SER A 98 -4.30 19.94 -8.82
CA SER A 98 -3.22 20.08 -7.84
C SER A 98 -2.73 18.74 -7.27
N LYS A 99 -1.41 18.60 -7.12
CA LYS A 99 -0.80 17.55 -6.27
C LYS A 99 -0.82 17.90 -4.78
N ASN A 100 -1.02 19.18 -4.44
CA ASN A 100 -1.06 19.70 -3.08
C ASN A 100 -2.51 20.02 -2.74
N ASP A 101 -3.23 19.02 -2.23
CA ASP A 101 -4.66 19.13 -1.93
C ASP A 101 -4.87 19.83 -0.57
N THR A 102 -4.81 21.16 -0.57
CA THR A 102 -5.04 22.03 0.60
C THR A 102 -6.51 22.42 0.80
N SER A 103 -7.42 21.74 0.09
CA SER A 103 -8.87 21.90 0.20
C SER A 103 -9.40 21.73 1.63
N LEU A 104 -10.66 22.12 1.88
CA LEU A 104 -11.31 21.83 3.16
C LEU A 104 -11.61 20.34 3.30
N LEU A 105 -12.16 19.73 2.25
CA LEU A 105 -12.58 18.32 2.28
C LEU A 105 -11.39 17.34 2.23
N SER A 106 -10.24 17.75 1.70
CA SER A 106 -9.03 16.92 1.71
C SER A 106 -8.48 16.65 3.12
N ILE A 107 -8.87 17.43 4.13
CA ILE A 107 -8.60 17.12 5.55
C ILE A 107 -9.37 15.86 5.97
N VAL A 108 -10.64 15.75 5.55
CA VAL A 108 -11.50 14.60 5.85
C VAL A 108 -11.09 13.38 5.01
N ASP A 109 -10.77 13.57 3.72
CA ASP A 109 -10.27 12.48 2.87
C ASP A 109 -8.99 11.85 3.46
N LYS A 110 -8.08 12.65 4.01
CA LYS A 110 -6.85 12.16 4.67
C LYS A 110 -7.12 11.39 5.97
N ASP A 111 -8.05 11.88 6.80
CA ASP A 111 -8.46 11.19 8.03
C ASP A 111 -9.13 9.85 7.72
N ILE A 112 -9.98 9.80 6.70
CA ILE A 112 -10.57 8.57 6.15
C ILE A 112 -9.46 7.63 5.65
N GLN A 113 -8.51 8.14 4.86
CA GLN A 113 -7.40 7.35 4.35
C GLN A 113 -6.61 6.71 5.50
N GLU A 114 -6.15 7.51 6.47
CA GLU A 114 -5.34 7.04 7.60
C GLU A 114 -6.11 6.09 8.56
N LYS A 115 -7.38 6.40 8.88
CA LYS A 115 -8.15 5.67 9.91
C LYS A 115 -8.99 4.50 9.37
N ILE A 116 -9.22 4.43 8.06
CA ILE A 116 -10.04 3.37 7.43
C ILE A 116 -9.22 2.57 6.42
N ILE A 117 -8.55 3.22 5.47
CA ILE A 117 -7.99 2.55 4.28
C ILE A 117 -6.57 2.04 4.54
N ASP A 118 -5.78 2.78 5.31
CA ASP A 118 -4.39 2.43 5.65
C ASP A 118 -4.27 1.88 7.08
N SER A 119 -5.38 1.80 7.84
CA SER A 119 -5.40 1.32 9.22
C SER A 119 -5.43 -0.23 9.30
N PRO A 120 -4.35 -0.89 9.74
CA PRO A 120 -4.35 -2.35 9.90
C PRO A 120 -5.32 -2.80 11.01
N GLU A 121 -5.43 -2.04 12.10
CA GLU A 121 -6.35 -2.32 13.20
C GLU A 121 -7.81 -2.36 12.73
N PHE A 122 -8.22 -1.38 11.91
CA PHE A 122 -9.57 -1.35 11.34
C PHE A 122 -9.81 -2.56 10.41
N HIS A 123 -8.83 -2.91 9.58
CA HIS A 123 -8.91 -4.09 8.72
C HIS A 123 -9.02 -5.39 9.52
N ASP A 124 -8.31 -5.54 10.63
CA ASP A 124 -8.38 -6.73 11.49
C ASP A 124 -9.74 -6.85 12.19
N ILE A 125 -10.34 -5.72 12.64
CA ILE A 125 -11.70 -5.71 13.20
C ILE A 125 -12.72 -6.14 12.13
N VAL A 126 -12.63 -5.63 10.90
CA VAL A 126 -13.53 -6.05 9.80
C VAL A 126 -13.27 -7.51 9.41
N LYS A 127 -12.01 -7.97 9.34
CA LYS A 127 -11.63 -9.36 9.00
C LYS A 127 -12.15 -10.35 10.05
N THR A 128 -12.11 -9.99 11.34
CA THR A 128 -12.67 -10.83 12.43
C THR A 128 -14.19 -10.85 12.42
N GLU A 129 -14.88 -9.71 12.25
CA GLU A 129 -16.35 -9.69 12.13
C GLU A 129 -16.85 -10.45 10.89
N LEU A 130 -16.16 -10.38 9.75
CA LEU A 130 -16.50 -11.16 8.55
C LEU A 130 -16.22 -12.65 8.72
N LYS A 131 -15.16 -13.05 9.43
CA LYS A 131 -14.90 -14.45 9.79
C LYS A 131 -16.02 -15.04 10.66
N ASP A 132 -16.47 -14.30 11.69
CA ASP A 132 -17.58 -14.75 12.53
C ASP A 132 -18.92 -14.82 11.76
N ILE A 133 -19.19 -13.88 10.86
CA ILE A 133 -20.36 -13.97 9.97
C ILE A 133 -20.29 -15.21 9.08
N LYS A 134 -19.14 -15.48 8.43
CA LYS A 134 -18.94 -16.68 7.63
C LYS A 134 -19.13 -17.95 8.46
N ARG A 135 -18.59 -17.99 9.68
CA ARG A 135 -18.75 -19.11 10.63
C ARG A 135 -20.22 -19.38 10.97
N ARG A 136 -20.96 -18.33 11.38
CA ARG A 136 -22.39 -18.43 11.70
C ARG A 136 -23.24 -18.87 10.50
N LEU A 137 -22.89 -18.41 9.31
CA LEU A 137 -23.56 -18.80 8.06
C LEU A 137 -23.27 -20.26 7.66
N LEU A 138 -22.10 -20.79 8.00
CA LEU A 138 -21.73 -22.20 7.79
C LEU A 138 -22.23 -23.13 8.92
N GLY A 139 -22.92 -22.61 9.94
CA GLY A 139 -23.43 -23.40 11.06
C GLY A 139 -22.36 -24.01 11.97
N ILE A 140 -21.10 -23.56 11.87
CA ILE A 140 -19.98 -24.12 12.63
C ILE A 140 -20.09 -23.70 14.10
N SER A 141 -20.06 -24.67 15.01
CA SER A 141 -20.12 -24.45 16.46
C SER A 141 -18.93 -23.63 16.97
N ASP A 142 -19.11 -22.98 18.13
CA ASP A 142 -18.03 -22.25 18.81
C ASP A 142 -16.84 -23.17 19.12
N GLU A 143 -17.09 -24.44 19.49
CA GLU A 143 -16.05 -25.45 19.78
C GLU A 143 -15.27 -25.88 18.53
N ASP A 144 -15.96 -26.21 17.43
CA ASP A 144 -15.32 -26.68 16.19
C ASP A 144 -14.45 -25.59 15.56
N TYR A 145 -14.89 -24.33 15.63
CA TYR A 145 -14.11 -23.19 15.16
C TYR A 145 -12.88 -22.91 16.04
N ALA A 146 -13.00 -23.05 17.37
CA ALA A 146 -11.86 -22.94 18.27
C ALA A 146 -10.79 -24.00 17.95
N LYS A 147 -11.23 -25.25 17.72
CA LYS A 147 -10.37 -26.37 17.34
C LYS A 147 -9.68 -26.16 15.98
N GLN A 148 -10.41 -25.70 14.96
CA GLN A 148 -9.82 -25.33 13.66
C GLN A 148 -8.81 -24.18 13.79
N LEU A 149 -9.09 -23.18 14.62
CA LEU A 149 -8.20 -22.01 14.80
C LEU A 149 -6.93 -22.36 15.58
N GLU A 150 -6.99 -23.33 16.49
CA GLU A 150 -5.83 -23.89 17.17
C GLU A 150 -4.97 -24.75 16.22
N GLU A 151 -5.61 -25.54 15.35
CA GLU A 151 -4.93 -26.34 14.32
C GLU A 151 -4.29 -25.45 13.23
N GLU A 152 -4.96 -24.39 12.77
CA GLU A 152 -4.39 -23.39 11.84
C GLU A 152 -3.16 -22.70 12.46
N LYS A 153 -3.24 -22.33 13.75
CA LYS A 153 -2.11 -21.75 14.49
C LYS A 153 -0.93 -22.71 14.59
N ARG A 154 -1.18 -23.97 15.02
CA ARG A 154 -0.14 -25.01 15.13
C ARG A 154 0.54 -25.26 13.79
N ASN A 155 -0.21 -25.31 12.69
CA ASN A 155 0.34 -25.51 11.35
C ASN A 155 1.19 -24.31 10.90
N LYS A 156 0.74 -23.07 11.14
CA LYS A 156 1.52 -21.85 10.85
C LYS A 156 2.80 -21.75 11.65
N GLU A 157 2.76 -22.10 12.94
CA GLU A 157 3.95 -22.13 13.80
C GLU A 157 4.95 -23.18 13.31
N LEU A 158 4.48 -24.38 12.95
CA LEU A 158 5.32 -25.46 12.43
C LEU A 158 5.91 -25.16 11.04
N GLU A 159 5.19 -24.41 10.20
CA GLU A 159 5.69 -23.90 8.92
C GLU A 159 6.75 -22.80 9.12
N LEU A 160 6.52 -21.86 10.04
CA LEU A 160 7.48 -20.81 10.38
C LEU A 160 8.78 -21.40 10.99
N GLU A 161 8.66 -22.41 11.84
CA GLU A 161 9.80 -23.13 12.42
C GLU A 161 10.62 -23.88 11.35
N LYS A 162 9.94 -24.51 10.38
CA LYS A 162 10.60 -25.12 9.20
C LYS A 162 11.36 -24.07 8.38
N LEU A 163 10.73 -22.95 8.06
CA LEU A 163 11.35 -21.87 7.28
C LEU A 163 12.59 -21.30 8.00
N ARG A 164 12.47 -21.06 9.32
CA ARG A 164 13.58 -20.60 10.17
C ARG A 164 14.73 -21.61 10.18
N LYS A 165 14.42 -22.91 10.25
CA LYS A 165 15.42 -23.98 10.20
C LYS A 165 16.12 -24.04 8.84
N GLU A 166 15.38 -23.90 7.74
CA GLU A 166 15.95 -23.86 6.38
C GLU A 166 16.89 -22.65 6.20
N ASP A 167 16.50 -21.47 6.67
CA ASP A 167 17.34 -20.27 6.60
C ASP A 167 18.62 -20.43 7.44
N MET A 168 18.55 -21.02 8.65
CA MET A 168 19.74 -21.34 9.46
C MET A 168 20.65 -22.37 8.77
N GLU A 169 20.09 -23.40 8.13
CA GLU A 169 20.84 -24.40 7.39
C GLU A 169 21.52 -23.79 6.14
N ARG A 170 20.81 -22.92 5.42
CA ARG A 170 21.33 -22.15 4.29
C ARG A 170 22.48 -21.24 4.70
N GLU A 171 22.37 -20.56 5.85
CA GLU A 171 23.43 -19.72 6.41
C GLU A 171 24.64 -20.56 6.87
N TYR A 172 24.41 -21.72 7.49
CA TYR A 172 25.48 -22.63 7.91
C TYR A 172 26.23 -23.22 6.71
N ALA A 173 25.51 -23.66 5.67
CA ALA A 173 26.09 -24.14 4.42
C ALA A 173 26.90 -23.04 3.71
N TYR A 174 26.41 -21.79 3.70
CA TYR A 174 27.15 -20.64 3.16
C TYR A 174 28.47 -20.40 3.93
N LYS A 175 28.42 -20.38 5.27
CA LYS A 175 29.60 -20.24 6.14
C LYS A 175 30.60 -21.39 5.98
N ASN A 176 30.13 -22.62 5.79
CA ASN A 176 31.00 -23.79 5.59
C ASN A 176 31.71 -23.74 4.22
N ASN A 177 30.98 -23.43 3.15
CA ASN A 177 31.54 -23.25 1.81
C ASN A 177 32.54 -22.08 1.72
N PHE A 178 32.41 -21.06 2.57
CA PHE A 178 33.39 -19.97 2.66
C PHE A 178 34.72 -20.42 3.30
N LYS A 179 34.67 -21.28 4.34
CA LYS A 179 35.87 -21.81 5.01
C LYS A 179 36.70 -22.71 4.09
N ILE A 180 36.06 -23.54 3.26
CA ILE A 180 36.75 -24.47 2.34
C ILE A 180 37.56 -23.70 1.27
N LYS A 181 37.05 -22.56 0.78
CA LYS A 181 37.78 -21.72 -0.21
C LYS A 181 39.07 -21.11 0.37
N ASN A 182 39.08 -20.77 1.65
CA ASN A 182 40.24 -20.16 2.29
C ASN A 182 41.36 -21.17 2.61
N LEU A 183 41.05 -22.46 2.85
CA LEU A 183 42.09 -23.49 3.04
C LEU A 183 42.75 -23.96 1.74
N ASN A 184 42.06 -23.89 0.61
CA ASN A 184 42.61 -24.33 -0.69
C ASN A 184 43.49 -23.28 -1.39
N THR A 185 43.72 -22.11 -0.78
CA THR A 185 44.60 -21.07 -1.34
C THR A 185 46.05 -21.28 -0.90
N SER A 186 46.60 -22.47 -1.19
CA SER A 186 48.03 -22.74 -1.07
C SER A 186 48.81 -21.98 -2.14
N TYR A 187 49.45 -20.89 -1.71
CA TYR A 187 50.68 -20.30 -2.25
C TYR A 187 50.81 -20.23 -3.78
N LYS A 188 50.00 -19.39 -4.45
CA LYS A 188 50.40 -18.80 -5.74
C LYS A 188 50.74 -17.33 -5.56
N VAL A 189 52.04 -17.05 -5.49
CA VAL A 189 52.59 -15.68 -5.47
C VAL A 189 52.23 -14.97 -6.76
N THR A 190 51.17 -14.16 -6.74
CA THR A 190 50.81 -13.28 -7.84
C THR A 190 51.81 -12.13 -7.91
N LYS A 191 52.81 -12.25 -8.79
CA LYS A 191 53.73 -11.14 -9.08
C LYS A 191 52.93 -9.94 -9.58
N VAL A 192 53.17 -8.77 -8.99
CA VAL A 192 52.53 -7.52 -9.43
C VAL A 192 52.86 -7.22 -10.91
N PRO A 193 51.89 -6.72 -11.71
CA PRO A 193 52.15 -6.39 -13.11
C PRO A 193 53.21 -5.30 -13.24
N ARG A 194 54.24 -5.55 -14.06
CA ARG A 194 55.19 -4.50 -14.46
C ARG A 194 54.61 -3.74 -15.65
N PHE A 195 54.28 -2.47 -15.45
CA PHE A 195 53.92 -1.57 -16.54
C PHE A 195 55.15 -1.27 -17.39
N ASN A 196 55.05 -1.47 -18.70
CA ASN A 196 56.13 -1.19 -19.65
C ASN A 196 55.91 0.18 -20.30
N ILE A 197 56.58 1.21 -19.80
CA ILE A 197 56.53 2.57 -20.37
C ILE A 197 57.61 2.68 -21.45
N SER A 198 57.28 2.26 -22.67
CA SER A 198 58.15 2.47 -23.84
C SER A 198 57.96 3.87 -24.42
N SER A 199 58.78 4.81 -23.96
CA SER A 199 58.92 6.12 -24.60
C SER A 199 59.51 5.94 -26.00
N ASN A 200 58.79 6.36 -27.05
CA ASN A 200 59.42 6.57 -28.35
C ASN A 200 58.97 7.93 -28.94
N ARG A 201 59.94 8.73 -29.37
CA ARG A 201 59.76 10.10 -29.88
C ARG A 201 60.11 10.15 -31.38
N ASN A 202 59.30 10.91 -32.11
CA ASN A 202 59.64 11.69 -33.32
C ASN A 202 60.12 10.97 -34.60
N SER A 203 59.28 11.07 -35.63
CA SER A 203 59.60 11.75 -36.90
C SER A 203 58.29 12.42 -37.39
N PHE A 204 58.09 13.74 -37.42
CA PHE A 204 58.75 14.81 -38.19
C PHE A 204 58.67 14.65 -39.72
N ARG A 205 57.72 15.38 -40.34
CA ARG A 205 57.96 16.31 -41.47
C ARG A 205 56.77 17.24 -41.71
N GLU A 206 57.06 18.52 -41.95
CA GLU A 206 56.17 19.55 -42.54
C GLU A 206 55.91 19.22 -44.04
N ASP A 207 55.02 19.84 -44.84
CA ASP A 207 54.42 21.20 -44.98
C ASP A 207 53.03 21.06 -45.66
N ASP A 208 52.08 22.01 -45.76
CA ASP A 208 51.75 23.30 -45.11
C ASP A 208 50.28 23.68 -45.47
N SER A 209 49.72 24.71 -44.83
CA SER A 209 48.50 25.48 -45.16
C SER A 209 47.13 24.84 -44.86
N GLY A 210 46.27 25.56 -44.11
CA GLY A 210 44.83 25.24 -44.06
C GLY A 210 44.03 25.40 -42.75
N LEU A 211 44.12 26.56 -42.07
CA LEU A 211 43.04 27.19 -41.26
C LEU A 211 42.29 26.43 -40.12
N ASN A 212 42.08 27.17 -39.03
CA ASN A 212 41.02 27.04 -38.00
C ASN A 212 41.03 25.86 -37.00
N GLY A 213 41.23 26.21 -35.72
CA GLY A 213 40.03 26.49 -34.91
C GLY A 213 39.51 25.42 -33.93
N HIS A 214 40.32 25.06 -32.94
CA HIS A 214 39.93 24.82 -31.53
C HIS A 214 38.72 23.91 -31.17
N ASN A 215 39.06 22.77 -30.54
CA ASN A 215 38.40 22.09 -29.41
C ASN A 215 37.02 21.40 -29.57
N GLY A 216 36.98 20.11 -29.20
CA GLY A 216 35.77 19.47 -28.65
C GLY A 216 35.49 18.04 -29.13
N ALA A 217 36.14 17.02 -28.55
CA ALA A 217 35.70 15.62 -28.67
C ALA A 217 34.27 15.48 -28.10
N GLY A 218 33.34 14.71 -28.69
CA GLY A 218 33.36 13.26 -28.85
C GLY A 218 32.45 12.64 -27.77
N SER A 219 31.24 12.17 -28.09
CA SER A 219 30.96 10.79 -28.56
C SER A 219 31.50 9.72 -27.56
N SER A 220 30.74 8.80 -26.95
CA SER A 220 29.46 8.19 -27.37
C SER A 220 28.72 7.41 -26.25
N LYS A 221 27.38 7.38 -26.37
CA LYS A 221 26.40 6.30 -26.04
C LYS A 221 26.87 5.02 -25.28
N SER A 222 26.32 4.81 -24.08
CA SER A 222 25.57 3.60 -23.64
C SER A 222 25.12 3.82 -22.17
N GLY A 223 24.02 3.28 -21.64
CA GLY A 223 23.06 2.32 -22.19
C GLY A 223 22.58 1.33 -21.12
N SER A 224 22.22 1.79 -19.92
CA SER A 224 21.86 0.93 -18.77
C SER A 224 20.35 0.86 -18.51
N GLU A 225 19.73 -0.26 -18.87
CA GLU A 225 18.35 -0.58 -18.51
C GLU A 225 18.21 -0.91 -17.02
N ASN A 226 17.62 -0.01 -16.23
CA ASN A 226 17.18 -0.34 -14.87
C ASN A 226 15.89 -1.16 -14.91
N LYS A 227 16.01 -2.49 -14.93
CA LYS A 227 14.87 -3.40 -14.71
C LYS A 227 14.49 -3.41 -13.23
N SER A 228 13.47 -2.63 -12.89
CA SER A 228 12.79 -2.70 -11.59
C SER A 228 12.28 -4.11 -11.35
N LYS A 229 12.62 -4.71 -10.20
CA LYS A 229 12.11 -6.03 -9.84
C LYS A 229 10.64 -5.92 -9.42
N ASP A 230 9.77 -6.65 -10.11
CA ASP A 230 8.40 -6.88 -9.66
C ASP A 230 8.42 -7.57 -8.28
N VAL A 231 8.01 -6.85 -7.25
CA VAL A 231 7.71 -7.45 -5.94
C VAL A 231 6.26 -7.93 -5.99
N LYS A 232 6.08 -9.20 -6.39
CA LYS A 232 4.80 -9.90 -6.17
C LYS A 232 4.57 -10.02 -4.67
N TYR A 233 3.62 -9.25 -4.15
CA TYR A 233 3.07 -9.48 -2.82
C TYR A 233 2.35 -10.84 -2.81
N LEU A 234 2.83 -11.76 -1.96
CA LEU A 234 2.05 -12.94 -1.57
C LEU A 234 0.92 -12.47 -0.65
N MET A 235 -0.32 -12.72 -1.07
CA MET A 235 -1.52 -12.43 -0.27
C MET A 235 -1.79 -13.59 0.70
N TYR A 236 -2.06 -13.27 1.97
CA TYR A 236 -2.50 -14.19 3.05
C TYR A 236 -3.74 -13.62 3.79
#